data_AF-A0A0D3ARU2-F1
#
_entry.id   AF-A0A0D3ARU2-F1
#
_cell.length_a   1.000
_cell.length_b   1.000
_cell.length_c   1.000
_cell.angle_alpha   90.00
_cell.angle_beta   90.00
_cell.angle_gamma   90.00
#
_symmetry.space_group_name_H-M   'P 1'
#
loop_
_entity.id
_entity.type
_entity.pdbx_description
1 polymer ?
#
loop_
_entity_poly.entity_id
_entity_poly.type
_entity_poly.pdbx_seq_one_letter_code
_entity_poly.pdbx_strand_id
1 'polypeptide(L)'
;MIKKLEEKRCELEELEDTNSTLIIKERQSTGEIQEAFTELIRGLRDLSCEGSLIGVKRMGQVDEKPFMKVCKQKFIDENVEVEYAMLCSKWLNALNDSAWHPFKRVGIGENMKEVVDDEDEKLKSLREEWGEDVKNAVKTALEEMNEFNPSGREQDDQ
;
A
#
# COMPACT_ATOMS: atom_id res chain seq x y z
N MET A 1 -28.93 -35.69 35.42
CA MET A 1 -28.38 -34.32 35.41
C MET A 1 -26.86 -34.33 35.23
N ILE A 2 -26.11 -35.09 36.05
CA ILE A 2 -24.64 -35.23 35.95
C ILE A 2 -24.18 -35.77 34.59
N LYS A 3 -24.75 -36.89 34.10
CA LYS A 3 -24.40 -37.47 32.80
C LYS A 3 -24.50 -36.46 31.62
N LYS A 4 -25.56 -35.64 31.62
CA LYS A 4 -25.78 -34.60 30.61
C LYS A 4 -24.77 -33.45 30.71
N LEU A 5 -24.25 -33.17 31.91
CA LEU A 5 -23.19 -32.18 32.10
C LEU A 5 -21.84 -32.74 31.63
N GLU A 6 -21.58 -34.03 31.86
CA GLU A 6 -20.37 -34.72 31.37
C GLU A 6 -20.34 -34.81 29.85
N GLU A 7 -21.46 -35.21 29.21
CA GLU A 7 -21.61 -35.24 27.74
C GLU A 7 -21.31 -33.86 27.14
N LYS A 8 -21.92 -32.79 27.70
CA LYS A 8 -21.66 -31.42 27.25
C LYS A 8 -20.21 -30.96 27.46
N ARG A 9 -19.54 -31.43 28.52
CA ARG A 9 -18.13 -31.10 28.77
C ARG A 9 -17.24 -31.75 27.71
N CYS A 10 -17.50 -33.00 27.35
CA CYS A 10 -16.79 -33.68 26.27
C CYS A 10 -17.04 -33.00 24.91
N GLU A 11 -18.28 -32.62 24.61
CA GLU A 11 -18.60 -31.87 23.38
C GLU A 11 -17.87 -30.52 23.31
N LEU A 12 -17.73 -29.82 24.43
CA LEU A 12 -16.99 -28.55 24.50
C LEU A 12 -15.49 -28.75 24.29
N GLU A 13 -14.91 -29.80 24.86
CA GLU A 13 -13.49 -30.15 24.69
C GLU A 13 -13.19 -30.51 23.22
N GLU A 14 -14.04 -31.31 22.58
CA GLU A 14 -13.92 -31.62 21.14
C GLU A 14 -14.06 -30.37 20.26
N LEU A 15 -14.97 -29.45 20.63
CA LEU A 15 -15.13 -28.18 19.92
C LEU A 15 -13.90 -27.28 20.07
N GLU A 16 -13.28 -27.25 21.25
CA GLU A 16 -12.06 -26.48 21.52
C GLU A 16 -10.86 -27.04 20.76
N ASP A 17 -10.72 -28.36 20.69
CA ASP A 17 -9.67 -29.05 19.92
C ASP A 17 -9.81 -28.80 18.41
N THR A 18 -11.04 -28.89 17.90
CA THR A 18 -11.32 -28.61 16.47
C THR A 18 -11.06 -27.15 16.13
N ASN A 19 -11.48 -26.21 16.98
CA ASN A 19 -11.21 -24.79 16.81
C ASN A 19 -9.70 -24.48 16.81
N SER A 20 -8.96 -25.06 17.76
CA SER A 20 -7.50 -24.92 17.83
C SER A 20 -6.82 -25.43 16.56
N THR A 21 -7.27 -26.58 16.04
CA THR A 21 -6.76 -27.16 14.78
C THR A 21 -7.06 -26.25 13.58
N LEU A 22 -8.25 -25.66 13.52
CA LEU A 22 -8.64 -24.75 12.44
C LEU A 22 -7.80 -23.47 12.45
N ILE A 23 -7.56 -22.88 13.62
CA ILE A 23 -6.69 -21.68 13.76
C ILE A 23 -5.28 -21.98 13.25
N ILE A 24 -4.72 -23.15 13.56
CA ILE A 24 -3.38 -23.54 13.09
C ILE A 24 -3.35 -23.65 11.56
N LYS A 25 -4.35 -24.32 10.97
CA LYS A 25 -4.44 -24.48 9.51
C LYS A 25 -4.66 -23.16 8.78
N GLU A 26 -5.50 -22.28 9.34
CA GLU A 26 -5.76 -20.96 8.78
C GLU A 26 -4.48 -20.12 8.75
N ARG A 27 -3.72 -20.08 9.86
CA ARG A 27 -2.40 -19.43 9.90
C ARG A 27 -1.41 -20.02 8.90
N GLN A 28 -1.37 -21.35 8.76
CA GLN A 28 -0.49 -22.01 7.79
C GLN A 28 -0.86 -21.63 6.36
N SER A 29 -2.13 -21.74 5.99
CA SER A 29 -2.61 -21.41 4.65
C SER A 29 -2.39 -19.93 4.32
N THR A 30 -2.65 -19.04 5.27
CA THR A 30 -2.36 -17.60 5.13
C THR A 30 -0.86 -17.36 4.93
N GLY A 31 0.00 -18.07 5.68
CA GLY A 31 1.45 -18.01 5.52
C GLY A 31 1.92 -18.46 4.12
N GLU A 32 1.43 -19.60 3.64
CA GLU A 32 1.76 -20.11 2.29
C GLU A 32 1.35 -19.13 1.18
N ILE A 33 0.17 -18.51 1.31
CA ILE A 33 -0.30 -17.49 0.35
C ILE A 33 0.61 -16.26 0.39
N GLN A 34 0.97 -15.78 1.59
CA GLN A 34 1.87 -14.64 1.74
C GLN A 34 3.26 -14.92 1.16
N GLU A 35 3.81 -16.11 1.38
CA GLU A 35 5.08 -16.54 0.81
C GLU A 35 5.01 -16.60 -0.73
N ALA A 36 3.98 -17.27 -1.28
CA ALA A 36 3.78 -17.38 -2.72
C ALA A 36 3.63 -15.99 -3.37
N PHE A 37 2.91 -15.07 -2.74
CA PHE A 37 2.74 -13.70 -3.23
C PHE A 37 4.05 -12.91 -3.19
N THR A 38 4.83 -13.07 -2.13
CA THR A 38 6.16 -12.45 -1.99
C THR A 38 7.10 -12.93 -3.08
N GLU A 39 7.15 -14.23 -3.33
CA GLU A 39 7.98 -14.83 -4.38
C GLU A 39 7.55 -14.43 -5.79
N LEU A 40 6.24 -14.34 -6.04
CA LEU A 40 5.71 -13.84 -7.31
C LEU A 40 6.14 -12.39 -7.57
N ILE A 41 5.98 -11.52 -6.57
CA ILE A 41 6.41 -10.12 -6.65
C ILE A 41 7.91 -10.01 -6.94
N ARG A 42 8.73 -10.81 -6.23
CA ARG A 42 10.17 -10.83 -6.41
C ARG A 42 10.53 -11.27 -7.82
N GLY A 43 9.95 -12.37 -8.30
CA GLY A 43 10.17 -12.86 -9.67
C GLY A 43 9.77 -11.85 -10.74
N LEU A 44 8.64 -11.15 -10.57
CA LEU A 44 8.23 -10.08 -11.49
C LEU A 44 9.19 -8.89 -11.48
N ARG A 45 9.73 -8.52 -10.33
CA ARG A 45 10.76 -7.46 -10.22
C ARG A 45 12.04 -7.87 -10.94
N ASP A 46 12.50 -9.11 -10.75
CA ASP A 46 13.72 -9.63 -11.35
C ASP A 46 13.64 -9.68 -12.89
N LEU A 47 12.44 -9.89 -13.45
CA LEU A 47 12.19 -9.83 -14.89
C LEU A 47 12.28 -8.42 -15.47
N SER A 48 12.18 -7.38 -14.65
CA SER A 48 12.21 -5.99 -15.08
C SER A 48 13.66 -5.47 -15.13
N CYS A 49 14.47 -5.97 -16.07
CA CYS A 49 15.84 -5.50 -16.28
C CYS A 49 15.91 -4.16 -17.04
N GLU A 50 16.91 -3.34 -16.72
CA GLU A 50 17.25 -2.13 -17.48
C GLU A 50 17.55 -2.49 -18.95
N GLY A 51 16.77 -1.93 -19.87
CA GLY A 51 16.88 -2.19 -21.32
C GLY A 51 15.82 -3.12 -21.91
N SER A 52 14.93 -3.68 -21.09
CA SER A 52 13.79 -4.48 -21.58
C SER A 52 12.74 -3.60 -22.25
N LEU A 53 12.15 -4.06 -23.37
CA LEU A 53 11.05 -3.36 -24.05
C LEU A 53 9.77 -3.31 -23.19
N ILE A 54 9.61 -4.30 -22.30
CA ILE A 54 8.49 -4.45 -21.37
C ILE A 54 9.08 -4.46 -19.95
N GLY A 55 8.50 -3.67 -19.06
CA GLY A 55 8.88 -3.59 -17.64
C GLY A 55 7.70 -3.84 -16.72
N VAL A 56 7.99 -4.16 -15.46
CA VAL A 56 6.97 -4.34 -14.43
C VAL A 56 6.84 -3.06 -13.60
N LYS A 57 5.61 -2.56 -13.44
CA LYS A 57 5.29 -1.42 -12.57
C LYS A 57 4.45 -1.86 -11.39
N ARG A 58 4.80 -1.40 -10.19
CA ARG A 58 3.97 -1.55 -8.99
C ARG A 58 3.02 -0.34 -8.90
N MET A 59 1.72 -0.60 -9.08
CA MET A 59 0.70 0.45 -8.98
C MET A 59 0.64 1.01 -7.56
N GLY A 60 0.64 2.33 -7.45
CA GLY A 60 0.68 3.00 -6.14
C GLY A 60 2.07 3.19 -5.53
N GLN A 61 3.13 2.68 -6.18
CA GLN A 61 4.48 3.06 -5.84
C GLN A 61 4.84 4.38 -6.52
N VAL A 62 5.45 5.29 -5.76
CA VAL A 62 5.91 6.58 -6.30
C VAL A 62 7.00 6.38 -7.35
N ASP A 63 6.90 7.09 -8.48
CA ASP A 63 8.03 7.16 -9.41
C ASP A 63 9.16 7.95 -8.78
N GLU A 64 10.28 7.27 -8.63
CA GLU A 64 11.51 7.71 -8.00
C GLU A 64 12.30 8.73 -8.87
N LYS A 65 12.12 8.72 -10.20
CA LYS A 65 12.93 9.55 -11.12
C LYS A 65 12.77 11.06 -10.90
N PRO A 66 11.57 11.62 -10.71
CA PRO A 66 11.37 13.04 -10.42
C PRO A 66 12.09 13.50 -9.15
N PHE A 67 12.07 12.65 -8.11
CA PHE A 67 12.73 12.91 -6.84
C PHE A 67 14.25 13.00 -7.03
N MET A 68 14.83 12.01 -7.70
CA MET A 68 16.27 11.99 -7.96
C MET A 68 16.71 13.19 -8.81
N LYS A 69 15.92 13.58 -9.81
CA LYS A 69 16.18 14.74 -10.66
C LYS A 69 16.25 16.03 -9.85
N VAL A 70 15.29 16.27 -8.95
CA VAL A 70 15.26 17.49 -8.13
C VAL A 70 16.34 17.47 -7.05
N CYS A 71 16.61 16.32 -6.42
CA CYS A 71 17.70 16.19 -5.45
C CYS A 71 19.07 16.50 -6.08
N LYS A 72 19.34 16.01 -7.30
CA LYS A 72 20.57 16.33 -8.05
C LYS A 72 20.74 17.83 -8.37
N GLN A 73 19.64 18.57 -8.45
CA GLN A 73 19.68 20.02 -8.68
C GLN A 73 19.86 20.82 -7.39
N LYS A 74 19.39 20.30 -6.26
CA LYS A 74 19.39 20.99 -4.96
C LYS A 74 20.61 20.70 -4.09
N PHE A 75 21.18 19.50 -4.21
CA PHE A 75 22.27 19.04 -3.34
C PHE A 75 23.55 18.76 -4.13
N ILE A 76 24.68 18.78 -3.42
CA ILE A 76 26.00 18.40 -3.93
C ILE A 76 26.13 16.88 -3.86
N ASP A 77 26.83 16.27 -4.83
CA ASP A 77 26.84 14.81 -5.11
C ASP A 77 26.92 13.87 -3.89
N GLU A 78 27.70 14.21 -2.85
CA GLU A 78 27.85 13.34 -1.65
C GLU A 78 26.56 13.18 -0.83
N ASN A 79 25.64 14.15 -0.85
CA ASN A 79 24.41 14.09 -0.07
C ASN A 79 23.18 13.72 -0.93
N VAL A 80 23.29 13.69 -2.26
CA VAL A 80 22.15 13.52 -3.16
C VAL A 80 21.42 12.20 -2.88
N GLU A 81 22.15 11.09 -2.71
CA GLU A 81 21.57 9.77 -2.52
C GLU A 81 20.83 9.64 -1.18
N VAL A 82 21.40 10.21 -0.12
CA VAL A 82 20.80 10.20 1.23
C VAL A 82 19.53 11.05 1.27
N GLU A 83 19.59 12.28 0.76
CA GLU A 83 18.45 13.20 0.73
C GLU A 83 17.31 12.67 -0.14
N TYR A 84 17.67 12.07 -1.27
CA TYR A 84 16.74 11.37 -2.15
C TYR A 84 16.03 10.21 -1.44
N ALA A 85 16.79 9.32 -0.80
CA ALA A 85 16.23 8.16 -0.10
C ALA A 85 15.31 8.58 1.06
N MET A 86 15.69 9.62 1.80
CA MET A 86 14.86 10.20 2.86
C MET A 86 13.55 10.77 2.30
N LEU A 87 13.60 11.52 1.21
CA LEU A 87 12.42 12.13 0.59
C LEU A 87 11.46 11.06 0.04
N CYS A 88 11.96 10.06 -0.69
CA CYS A 88 11.15 8.95 -1.18
C CYS A 88 10.49 8.18 -0.02
N SER A 89 11.26 7.90 1.05
CA SER A 89 10.73 7.21 2.23
C SER A 89 9.64 8.00 2.94
N LYS A 90 9.82 9.33 3.09
CA LYS A 90 8.82 10.22 3.69
C LYS A 90 7.48 10.14 2.95
N TRP A 91 7.52 10.18 1.62
CA TRP A 91 6.30 10.14 0.81
C TRP A 91 5.70 8.75 0.69
N LEU A 92 6.51 7.70 0.63
CA LEU A 92 6.01 6.34 0.68
C LEU A 92 5.29 6.06 2.01
N ASN A 93 5.84 6.54 3.13
CA ASN A 93 5.20 6.42 4.43
C ASN A 93 3.89 7.23 4.51
N ALA A 94 3.87 8.44 3.94
CA ALA A 94 2.64 9.22 3.85
C ALA A 94 1.56 8.47 3.05
N LEU A 95 1.90 7.88 1.90
CA LEU A 95 0.95 7.11 1.08
C LEU A 95 0.39 5.86 1.78
N ASN A 96 1.15 5.28 2.70
CA ASN A 96 0.73 4.13 3.50
C ASN A 96 -0.03 4.53 4.78
N ASP A 97 -0.12 5.82 5.10
CA ASP A 97 -0.85 6.34 6.25
C ASP A 97 -2.35 6.40 5.93
N SER A 98 -3.15 5.51 6.54
CA SER A 98 -4.61 5.48 6.32
C SER A 98 -5.30 6.76 6.77
N ALA A 99 -4.71 7.53 7.69
CA ALA A 99 -5.26 8.80 8.14
C ALA A 99 -5.10 9.92 7.10
N TRP A 100 -4.23 9.76 6.10
CA TRP A 100 -4.05 10.74 5.03
C TRP A 100 -4.80 10.31 3.76
N HIS A 101 -5.99 10.89 3.58
CA HIS A 101 -6.87 10.61 2.46
C HIS A 101 -7.15 11.89 1.62
N PRO A 102 -6.20 12.33 0.78
CA PRO A 102 -6.31 13.58 0.01
C PRO A 102 -7.18 13.41 -1.24
N PHE A 103 -8.44 12.98 -1.06
CA PHE A 103 -9.39 12.77 -2.17
C PHE A 103 -10.63 13.61 -1.99
N LYS A 104 -11.21 14.00 -3.12
CA LYS A 104 -12.52 14.65 -3.20
C LYS A 104 -13.40 13.94 -4.20
N ARG A 105 -14.70 13.92 -3.91
CA ARG A 105 -15.70 13.41 -4.85
C ARG A 105 -16.08 14.48 -5.85
N VAL A 106 -15.94 14.16 -7.13
CA VAL A 106 -16.31 15.03 -8.25
C VAL A 106 -17.30 14.28 -9.14
N GLY A 107 -18.39 14.94 -9.53
CA GLY A 107 -19.43 14.37 -10.38
C GLY A 107 -20.84 14.75 -9.91
N ILE A 108 -21.84 14.22 -10.59
CA ILE A 108 -23.27 14.43 -10.30
C ILE A 108 -23.97 13.07 -10.28
N GLY A 109 -24.70 12.79 -9.20
CA GLY A 109 -25.50 11.56 -9.06
C GLY A 109 -24.65 10.29 -9.04
N GLU A 110 -25.05 9.29 -9.82
CA GLU A 110 -24.40 7.97 -9.90
C GLU A 110 -23.00 8.00 -10.56
N ASN A 111 -22.61 9.11 -11.18
CA ASN A 111 -21.29 9.28 -11.81
C ASN A 111 -20.27 9.99 -10.90
N MET A 112 -20.44 9.91 -9.58
CA MET A 112 -19.47 10.46 -8.63
C MET A 112 -18.19 9.61 -8.66
N LYS A 113 -17.04 10.26 -8.87
CA LYS A 113 -15.72 9.63 -8.81
C LYS A 113 -14.86 10.30 -7.77
N GLU A 114 -14.04 9.53 -7.08
CA GLU A 114 -13.00 10.07 -6.22
C GLU A 114 -11.76 10.39 -7.04
N VAL A 115 -11.32 11.63 -6.90
CA VAL A 115 -10.11 12.15 -7.52
C VAL A 115 -9.25 12.80 -6.45
N VAL A 116 -7.93 12.80 -6.66
CA VAL A 116 -7.02 13.44 -5.72
C VAL A 116 -7.32 14.93 -5.62
N ASP A 117 -7.38 15.44 -4.39
CA ASP A 117 -7.57 16.86 -4.14
C ASP A 117 -6.25 17.62 -4.28
N ASP A 118 -6.07 18.31 -5.41
CA ASP A 118 -4.92 19.20 -5.64
C ASP A 118 -4.79 20.33 -4.60
N GLU A 119 -5.85 20.60 -3.81
CA GLU A 119 -5.84 21.60 -2.76
C GLU A 119 -5.36 21.08 -1.39
N ASP A 120 -5.04 19.78 -1.27
CA ASP A 120 -4.50 19.18 -0.05
C ASP A 120 -3.21 19.87 0.41
N GLU A 121 -3.11 20.13 1.72
CA GLU A 121 -2.01 20.88 2.32
C GLU A 121 -0.65 20.16 2.17
N LYS A 122 -0.62 18.82 2.27
CA LYS A 122 0.62 18.05 2.07
C LYS A 122 1.02 18.08 0.59
N LEU A 123 0.09 17.95 -0.34
CA LEU A 123 0.40 18.05 -1.78
C LEU A 123 0.83 19.47 -2.20
N LYS A 124 0.24 20.52 -1.62
CA LYS A 124 0.67 21.92 -1.84
C LYS A 124 2.09 22.14 -1.35
N SER A 125 2.39 21.78 -0.11
CA SER A 125 3.74 21.90 0.45
C SER A 125 4.77 21.10 -0.36
N LEU A 126 4.42 19.89 -0.83
CA LEU A 126 5.28 19.10 -1.72
C LEU A 126 5.63 19.85 -3.00
N ARG A 127 4.62 20.45 -3.63
CA ARG A 127 4.77 21.23 -4.86
C ARG A 127 5.66 22.45 -4.66
N GLU A 128 5.46 23.17 -3.55
CA GLU A 128 6.23 24.37 -3.23
C GLU A 128 7.70 24.03 -2.92
N GLU A 129 7.93 22.96 -2.17
CA GLU A 129 9.28 22.56 -1.77
C GLU A 129 10.04 21.87 -2.91
N TRP A 130 9.41 20.95 -3.65
CA TRP A 130 10.11 20.02 -4.56
C TRP A 130 9.67 20.14 -6.02
N GLY A 131 8.66 20.95 -6.31
CA GLY A 131 8.21 21.24 -7.66
C GLY A 131 7.09 20.33 -8.17
N GLU A 132 6.59 20.67 -9.34
CA GLU A 132 5.40 20.05 -9.96
C GLU A 132 5.63 18.58 -10.33
N ASP A 133 6.82 18.24 -10.85
CA ASP A 133 7.16 16.86 -11.27
C ASP A 133 7.06 15.88 -10.09
N VAL A 134 7.53 16.29 -8.90
CA VAL A 134 7.51 15.47 -7.68
C VAL A 134 6.08 15.33 -7.15
N LYS A 135 5.32 16.43 -7.12
CA LYS A 135 3.89 16.41 -6.76
C LYS A 135 3.09 15.46 -7.66
N ASN A 136 3.33 15.51 -8.97
CA ASN A 136 2.63 14.67 -9.93
C ASN A 136 2.97 13.18 -9.79
N ALA A 137 4.20 12.85 -9.40
CA ALA A 137 4.57 11.47 -9.09
C ALA A 137 3.78 10.90 -7.91
N VAL A 138 3.62 11.68 -6.84
CA VAL A 138 2.81 11.29 -5.66
C VAL A 138 1.32 11.24 -6.01
N LYS A 139 0.80 12.23 -6.75
CA LYS A 139 -0.59 12.23 -7.21
C LYS A 139 -0.92 11.01 -8.06
N THR A 140 -0.05 10.66 -9.00
CA THR A 140 -0.22 9.47 -9.83
C THR A 140 -0.29 8.20 -8.97
N ALA A 141 0.61 8.07 -7.98
CA ALA A 141 0.57 6.94 -7.06
C ALA A 141 -0.75 6.87 -6.26
N LEU A 142 -1.27 8.00 -5.78
CA LEU A 142 -2.56 8.08 -5.11
C LEU A 142 -3.72 7.62 -6.01
N GLU A 143 -3.78 8.12 -7.24
CA GLU A 143 -4.81 7.75 -8.23
C GLU A 143 -4.75 6.26 -8.56
N GLU A 144 -3.56 5.71 -8.78
CA GLU A 144 -3.35 4.29 -9.05
C GLU A 144 -3.78 3.40 -7.87
N MET A 145 -3.47 3.80 -6.64
CA MET A 145 -3.96 3.05 -5.48
C MET A 145 -5.49 3.07 -5.38
N ASN A 146 -6.13 4.19 -5.75
CA ASN A 146 -7.58 4.29 -5.72
C ASN A 146 -8.23 3.41 -6.81
N GLU A 147 -7.61 3.33 -7.99
CA GLU A 147 -8.13 2.54 -9.11
C GLU A 147 -7.91 1.03 -8.93
N PHE A 148 -6.72 0.62 -8.46
CA PHE A 148 -6.31 -0.79 -8.44
C PHE A 148 -6.34 -1.45 -7.06
N ASN A 149 -6.45 -0.67 -5.98
CA ASN A 149 -6.60 -1.18 -4.62
C ASN A 149 -7.56 -0.32 -3.76
N PRO A 150 -8.83 -0.16 -4.17
CA PRO A 150 -9.81 0.62 -3.41
C PRO A 150 -10.07 0.02 -2.01
N SER A 151 -10.18 -1.31 -1.91
CA SER A 151 -10.49 -2.01 -0.66
C SER A 151 -9.41 -1.88 0.43
N GLY A 152 -8.14 -1.72 0.06
CA GLY A 152 -7.06 -1.52 1.03
C GLY A 152 -7.09 -0.16 1.74
N ARG A 153 -7.92 0.78 1.23
CA ARG A 153 -8.11 2.12 1.81
C ARG A 153 -9.42 2.24 2.60
N GLU A 154 -10.38 1.34 2.37
CA GLU A 154 -11.72 1.36 2.98
C GLU A 154 -11.82 0.57 4.30
N GLN A 155 -10.75 -0.12 4.74
CA GLN A 155 -10.81 -1.06 5.87
C GLN A 155 -10.95 -0.44 7.27
N ASP A 156 -10.96 0.89 7.42
CA ASP A 156 -11.09 1.55 8.74
C ASP A 156 -12.48 2.18 9.01
N ASP A 157 -13.48 1.96 8.13
CA ASP A 157 -14.84 2.52 8.27
C ASP A 157 -15.93 1.48 8.68
N GLN A 158 -15.57 0.38 9.37
CA GLN A 158 -16.52 -0.59 9.96
C GLN A 158 -16.33 -0.85 11.45
#